data_AF-A0A2A4IQK2-F1
#
_entry.id   AF-A0A2A4IQK2-F1
#
_cell.length_a   1.000
_cell.length_b   1.000
_cell.length_c   1.000
_cell.angle_alpha   90.00
_cell.angle_beta   90.00
_cell.angle_gamma   90.00
#
_symmetry.space_group_name_H-M   'P 1'
#
loop_
_entity.id
_entity.type
_entity.pdbx_description
1 polymer ?
#
loop_
_entity_poly.entity_id
_entity_poly.type
_entity_poly.pdbx_seq_one_letter_code
_entity_poly.pdbx_strand_id
1 'polypeptide(L)'
;MRKFLLMVTAIFVLAGSSVFGMYGADNTWVFFLIHGNQLRARMNQLGFTLGNGTIKGTFGFKANTGLTGQIFTSRANTNLEATISGGIGYTGDGFGVGVGYNYTMNNVSGDNSKMVDAHTPVVVFNAVNNNLRAAIPVSISKKDDVGNGRTDYFGLSIPAQVRYYTGIDAFNYIRFEFNYGQNSYKQAAEEYSAKNLSFQLRLHFLNTIIDNVVVNPFLRIDFASALDAKGKAVMTSSYTSDIKAWSVIATRKASAGEEAYDRNPYDLRILPSISLSVNTDIVNFIFEPGLGYRVEDDGKKGSKLVHSVYWSAYGEVYVRPIEALEWYFEMDVNNGVPKIQSPVNGLPIAFGANTGITWYLPSLNPNAQ
;
A
#
# COMPACT_ATOMS: atom_id res chain seq x y z
N MET A 1 -17.49 -15.53 31.49
CA MET A 1 -16.03 -15.72 31.56
C MET A 1 -15.43 -16.36 30.29
N ARG A 2 -15.92 -17.51 29.76
CA ARG A 2 -15.50 -17.98 28.41
C ARG A 2 -15.84 -17.02 27.25
N LYS A 3 -16.90 -16.21 27.39
CA LYS A 3 -17.34 -15.19 26.41
C LYS A 3 -16.44 -13.94 26.32
N PHE A 4 -15.56 -13.71 27.31
CA PHE A 4 -14.54 -12.65 27.26
C PHE A 4 -13.28 -13.12 26.51
N LEU A 5 -13.00 -14.43 26.54
CA LEU A 5 -11.92 -15.07 25.78
C LEU A 5 -12.16 -14.94 24.25
N LEU A 6 -13.39 -15.13 23.79
CA LEU A 6 -13.81 -14.92 22.39
C LEU A 6 -13.65 -13.46 21.92
N MET A 7 -13.74 -12.51 22.84
CA MET A 7 -13.60 -11.08 22.57
C MET A 7 -12.11 -10.69 22.42
N VAL A 8 -11.21 -11.33 23.17
CA VAL A 8 -9.75 -11.16 23.09
C VAL A 8 -9.15 -11.87 21.87
N THR A 9 -9.68 -13.05 21.50
CA THR A 9 -9.24 -13.78 20.29
C THR A 9 -9.73 -13.09 19.00
N ALA A 10 -10.91 -12.47 19.02
CA ALA A 10 -11.37 -11.60 17.93
C ALA A 10 -10.47 -10.36 17.77
N ILE A 11 -10.04 -9.70 18.84
CA ILE A 11 -9.15 -8.52 18.78
C ILE A 11 -7.74 -8.85 18.23
N PHE A 12 -7.25 -10.08 18.43
CA PHE A 12 -5.96 -10.52 17.87
C PHE A 12 -6.03 -10.94 16.39
N VAL A 13 -7.18 -11.45 15.92
CA VAL A 13 -7.44 -11.66 14.48
C VAL A 13 -7.64 -10.33 13.72
N LEU A 14 -7.97 -9.24 14.44
CA LEU A 14 -8.11 -7.89 13.87
C LEU A 14 -6.78 -7.17 13.52
N ALA A 15 -5.63 -7.84 13.63
CA ALA A 15 -4.40 -7.43 12.95
C ALA A 15 -4.34 -7.90 11.46
N GLY A 16 -5.43 -8.43 10.90
CA GLY A 16 -5.51 -9.07 9.56
C GLY A 16 -5.33 -8.17 8.33
N SER A 17 -4.24 -7.41 8.29
CA SER A 17 -3.50 -6.92 7.12
C SER A 17 -2.65 -5.77 7.62
N SER A 18 -1.73 -6.05 8.52
CA SER A 18 -0.99 -5.02 9.24
C SER A 18 0.51 -5.09 8.93
N VAL A 19 0.87 -4.48 7.81
CA VAL A 19 2.25 -4.34 7.31
C VAL A 19 2.97 -3.31 8.17
N PHE A 20 3.53 -3.79 9.27
CA PHE A 20 3.75 -3.00 10.47
C PHE A 20 5.17 -2.43 10.75
N GLY A 21 5.80 -1.57 9.93
CA GLY A 21 6.95 -0.73 10.38
C GLY A 21 8.07 -0.47 9.36
N MET A 22 8.52 0.80 9.30
CA MET A 22 9.19 1.59 8.22
C MET A 22 8.29 1.89 7.05
N TYR A 23 7.38 2.79 7.33
CA TYR A 23 6.11 2.95 6.65
C TYR A 23 6.23 3.47 5.21
N GLY A 24 7.38 4.00 4.78
CA GLY A 24 7.59 4.45 3.42
C GLY A 24 6.59 5.54 3.00
N ALA A 25 6.56 5.88 1.72
CA ALA A 25 5.68 6.91 1.19
C ALA A 25 4.24 6.42 0.91
N ASP A 26 3.78 5.40 1.64
CA ASP A 26 2.48 4.74 1.41
C ASP A 26 1.57 4.75 2.64
N ASN A 27 0.42 4.07 2.53
CA ASN A 27 -0.60 4.06 3.58
C ASN A 27 -0.28 3.18 4.81
N THR A 28 0.88 2.50 4.85
CA THR A 28 1.23 1.66 6.00
C THR A 28 1.45 2.46 7.27
N TRP A 29 1.61 3.78 7.18
CA TRP A 29 1.62 4.69 8.34
C TRP A 29 0.39 4.58 9.26
N VAL A 30 -0.74 4.03 8.78
CA VAL A 30 -2.00 3.84 9.56
C VAL A 30 -1.80 3.04 10.86
N PHE A 31 -0.65 2.40 10.96
CA PHE A 31 -0.25 1.48 11.98
C PHE A 31 0.71 2.04 13.02
N PHE A 32 1.36 3.16 12.71
CA PHE A 32 2.42 3.71 13.54
C PHE A 32 2.00 3.88 15.00
N LEU A 33 0.79 4.42 15.23
CA LEU A 33 0.29 4.70 16.57
C LEU A 33 -0.09 3.45 17.37
N ILE A 34 -0.25 2.28 16.74
CA ILE A 34 -0.63 1.04 17.45
C ILE A 34 0.53 0.04 17.59
N HIS A 35 1.68 0.33 17.00
CA HIS A 35 2.87 -0.47 17.28
C HIS A 35 3.39 -0.26 18.69
N GLY A 36 3.73 -1.38 19.32
CA GLY A 36 4.66 -1.40 20.42
C GLY A 36 6.10 -1.17 19.95
N ASN A 37 7.02 -1.19 20.91
CA ASN A 37 8.44 -1.05 20.60
C ASN A 37 8.90 -2.29 19.82
N GLN A 38 9.57 -2.05 18.69
CA GLN A 38 10.04 -3.13 17.83
C GLN A 38 11.23 -2.67 16.98
N LEU A 39 12.14 -3.61 16.73
CA LEU A 39 13.11 -3.55 15.64
C LEU A 39 12.66 -4.53 14.57
N ARG A 40 12.78 -4.15 13.30
CA ARG A 40 12.34 -4.97 12.19
C ARG A 40 13.34 -4.97 11.06
N ALA A 41 13.54 -6.15 10.48
CA ALA A 41 14.33 -6.38 9.28
C ALA A 41 13.59 -7.34 8.35
N ARG A 42 13.14 -6.86 7.19
CA ARG A 42 12.54 -7.67 6.12
C ARG A 42 13.26 -7.41 4.81
N MET A 43 12.96 -8.21 3.78
CA MET A 43 13.59 -8.07 2.47
C MET A 43 13.48 -6.65 1.90
N ASN A 44 12.31 -6.02 2.07
CA ASN A 44 12.03 -4.70 1.52
C ASN A 44 12.09 -3.56 2.55
N GLN A 45 12.43 -3.82 3.82
CA GLN A 45 12.31 -2.78 4.85
C GLN A 45 13.22 -3.04 6.08
N LEU A 46 13.95 -2.03 6.57
CA LEU A 46 14.74 -2.07 7.83
C LEU A 46 14.51 -0.84 8.74
N GLY A 47 14.32 -1.01 10.05
CA GLY A 47 14.09 0.11 11.00
C GLY A 47 13.34 -0.25 12.28
N PHE A 48 12.95 0.76 13.06
CA PHE A 48 12.41 0.59 14.41
C PHE A 48 11.26 1.54 14.76
N THR A 49 10.49 1.17 15.79
CA THR A 49 9.58 2.06 16.54
C THR A 49 9.92 1.91 18.01
N LEU A 50 10.12 3.02 18.73
CA LEU A 50 10.51 3.05 20.14
C LEU A 50 9.79 4.17 20.89
N GLY A 51 9.45 3.95 22.15
CA GLY A 51 8.69 4.92 22.95
C GLY A 51 8.39 4.44 24.36
N ASN A 52 7.67 5.27 25.12
CA ASN A 52 7.33 5.07 26.54
C ASN A 52 5.82 4.88 26.78
N GLY A 53 5.08 4.31 25.81
CA GLY A 53 3.64 4.12 25.88
C GLY A 53 2.82 5.35 25.45
N THR A 54 3.23 6.54 25.89
CA THR A 54 2.56 7.81 25.55
C THR A 54 3.17 8.47 24.31
N ILE A 55 4.50 8.54 24.25
CA ILE A 55 5.23 9.12 23.12
C ILE A 55 6.04 8.01 22.47
N LYS A 56 5.99 7.95 21.14
CA LYS A 56 6.82 7.03 20.36
C LYS A 56 7.38 7.70 19.12
N GLY A 57 8.58 7.29 18.75
CA GLY A 57 9.26 7.67 17.52
C GLY A 57 9.50 6.46 16.62
N THR A 58 9.68 6.71 15.34
CA THR A 58 10.05 5.69 14.36
C THR A 58 11.09 6.22 13.40
N PHE A 59 11.98 5.33 12.95
CA PHE A 59 12.92 5.60 11.88
C PHE A 59 13.17 4.33 11.07
N GLY A 60 13.33 4.45 9.76
CA GLY A 60 13.72 3.31 8.94
C GLY A 60 13.70 3.56 7.44
N PHE A 61 13.91 2.48 6.70
CA PHE A 61 14.02 2.41 5.26
C PHE A 61 12.97 1.44 4.71
N LYS A 62 12.34 1.80 3.60
CA LYS A 62 11.48 0.91 2.82
C LYS A 62 11.88 0.97 1.36
N ALA A 63 11.95 -0.17 0.68
CA ALA A 63 12.24 -0.20 -0.75
C ALA A 63 11.14 0.55 -1.53
N ASN A 64 11.55 1.22 -2.61
CA ASN A 64 10.62 2.01 -3.44
C ASN A 64 9.79 1.15 -4.41
N THR A 65 10.03 -0.17 -4.42
CA THR A 65 9.59 -1.13 -5.43
C THR A 65 8.77 -2.28 -4.82
N GLY A 66 7.65 -1.97 -4.15
CA GLY A 66 6.62 -2.96 -3.79
C GLY A 66 7.08 -4.15 -2.91
N LEU A 67 6.36 -5.28 -3.00
CA LEU A 67 6.62 -6.47 -2.16
C LEU A 67 7.98 -7.13 -2.43
N THR A 68 8.46 -7.13 -3.67
CA THR A 68 9.76 -7.70 -4.06
C THR A 68 10.88 -6.67 -4.08
N GLY A 69 10.65 -5.51 -3.47
CA GLY A 69 11.58 -4.38 -3.54
C GLY A 69 12.86 -4.63 -2.76
N GLN A 70 13.95 -4.04 -3.26
CA GLN A 70 15.26 -4.07 -2.62
C GLN A 70 15.64 -2.67 -2.14
N ILE A 71 16.26 -2.57 -0.95
CA ILE A 71 16.77 -1.30 -0.41
C ILE A 71 18.01 -0.84 -1.19
N PHE A 72 18.79 -1.80 -1.70
CA PHE A 72 19.98 -1.57 -2.51
C PHE A 72 19.85 -2.29 -3.84
N THR A 73 20.21 -1.62 -4.94
CA THR A 73 20.32 -2.29 -6.24
C THR A 73 21.78 -2.53 -6.61
N SER A 74 22.11 -3.73 -7.11
CA SER A 74 23.41 -4.04 -7.71
C SER A 74 23.33 -3.92 -9.24
N ARG A 75 23.13 -2.71 -9.78
CA ARG A 75 23.29 -2.45 -11.23
C ARG A 75 24.52 -1.59 -11.44
N ALA A 76 25.69 -2.23 -11.56
CA ALA A 76 27.02 -1.63 -11.76
C ALA A 76 27.52 -0.63 -10.69
N ASN A 77 26.62 0.10 -10.01
CA ASN A 77 26.85 0.96 -8.86
C ASN A 77 25.81 0.65 -7.78
N THR A 78 26.23 0.55 -6.52
CA THR A 78 25.33 0.34 -5.39
C THR A 78 24.59 1.64 -5.08
N ASN A 79 23.36 1.76 -5.57
CA ASN A 79 22.49 2.89 -5.29
C ASN A 79 21.45 2.52 -4.22
N LEU A 80 21.19 3.46 -3.30
CA LEU A 80 20.08 3.39 -2.36
C LEU A 80 18.78 3.68 -3.13
N GLU A 81 17.91 2.68 -3.25
CA GLU A 81 16.60 2.79 -3.89
C GLU A 81 15.50 2.60 -2.83
N ALA A 82 15.54 3.48 -1.85
CA ALA A 82 14.70 3.40 -0.68
C ALA A 82 14.01 4.72 -0.36
N THR A 83 13.01 4.60 0.48
CA THR A 83 12.30 5.65 1.15
C THR A 83 12.79 5.67 2.59
N ILE A 84 13.41 6.77 2.99
CA ILE A 84 13.78 7.03 4.38
C ILE A 84 12.55 7.60 5.07
N SER A 85 12.17 7.02 6.21
CA SER A 85 10.97 7.37 6.96
C SER A 85 11.35 7.76 8.38
N GLY A 86 10.77 8.84 8.90
CA GLY A 86 10.93 9.27 10.29
C GLY A 86 9.63 9.88 10.81
N GLY A 87 9.30 9.67 12.08
CA GLY A 87 8.05 10.19 12.64
C GLY A 87 8.00 10.16 14.15
N ILE A 88 7.06 10.92 14.70
CA ILE A 88 6.76 11.00 16.13
C ILE A 88 5.24 10.99 16.34
N GLY A 89 4.80 10.29 17.38
CA GLY A 89 3.39 10.13 17.70
C GLY A 89 3.13 10.17 19.19
N TYR A 90 1.96 10.72 19.52
CA TYR A 90 1.32 10.64 20.82
C TYR A 90 0.24 9.56 20.77
N THR A 91 0.15 8.73 21.80
CA THR A 91 -0.90 7.72 21.96
C THR A 91 -1.47 7.84 23.37
N GLY A 92 -2.77 8.15 23.47
CA GLY A 92 -3.55 8.09 24.70
C GLY A 92 -4.71 7.10 24.58
N ASP A 93 -5.47 6.94 25.66
CA ASP A 93 -6.51 5.91 25.76
C ASP A 93 -7.66 6.10 24.74
N GLY A 94 -8.06 7.34 24.48
CA GLY A 94 -9.18 7.65 23.56
C GLY A 94 -8.77 8.15 22.18
N PHE A 95 -7.57 8.74 22.06
CA PHE A 95 -7.08 9.37 20.85
C PHE A 95 -5.55 9.34 20.80
N GLY A 96 -5.02 9.27 19.59
CA GLY A 96 -3.62 9.47 19.30
C GLY A 96 -3.45 10.15 17.95
N VAL A 97 -2.33 10.86 17.83
CA VAL A 97 -1.96 11.62 16.65
C VAL A 97 -0.47 11.47 16.43
N GLY A 98 -0.07 11.42 15.17
CA GLY A 98 1.33 11.41 14.81
C GLY A 98 1.57 12.14 13.52
N VAL A 99 2.81 12.57 13.37
CA VAL A 99 3.32 13.12 12.12
C VAL A 99 4.51 12.30 11.68
N GLY A 100 4.58 12.10 10.37
CA GLY A 100 5.66 11.39 9.71
C GLY A 100 6.19 12.21 8.55
N TYR A 101 7.38 11.85 8.13
CA TYR A 101 7.99 12.36 6.94
C TYR A 101 8.74 11.25 6.23
N ASN A 102 8.60 11.22 4.91
CA ASN A 102 9.33 10.29 4.07
C ASN A 102 10.07 11.03 2.96
N TYR A 103 11.30 10.61 2.72
CA TYR A 103 12.12 11.05 1.61
C TYR A 103 12.39 9.86 0.70
N THR A 104 11.87 9.91 -0.52
CA THR A 104 11.98 8.84 -1.52
C THR A 104 12.95 9.25 -2.60
N MET A 105 13.98 8.43 -2.83
CA MET A 105 15.00 8.66 -3.85
C MET A 105 14.77 7.76 -5.05
N ASN A 106 14.56 8.32 -6.25
CA ASN A 106 14.39 7.51 -7.46
C ASN A 106 15.32 7.93 -8.61
N ASN A 107 16.12 6.97 -9.08
CA ASN A 107 17.06 7.13 -10.19
C ASN A 107 16.38 6.85 -11.53
N VAL A 108 15.61 7.83 -12.03
CA VAL A 108 14.80 7.62 -13.26
C VAL A 108 15.63 7.59 -14.54
N SER A 109 16.82 8.19 -14.55
CA SER A 109 17.66 8.39 -15.75
C SER A 109 18.95 7.56 -15.77
N GLY A 110 19.27 6.83 -14.70
CA GLY A 110 20.60 6.20 -14.51
C GLY A 110 21.74 7.19 -14.21
N ASP A 111 21.46 8.50 -14.20
CA ASP A 111 22.36 9.57 -13.78
C ASP A 111 21.92 10.10 -12.41
N ASN A 112 22.77 9.90 -11.40
CA ASN A 112 22.51 10.32 -10.02
C ASN A 112 22.35 11.84 -9.86
N SER A 113 22.70 12.67 -10.85
CA SER A 113 22.42 14.12 -10.84
C SER A 113 20.96 14.45 -11.23
N LYS A 114 20.24 13.49 -11.81
CA LYS A 114 18.89 13.64 -12.37
C LYS A 114 17.83 12.81 -11.65
N MET A 115 18.06 12.49 -10.37
CA MET A 115 17.09 11.81 -9.49
C MET A 115 15.78 12.56 -9.37
N VAL A 116 14.66 11.85 -9.35
CA VAL A 116 13.37 12.41 -8.96
C VAL A 116 13.13 12.05 -7.51
N ASP A 117 13.32 13.04 -6.65
CA ASP A 117 13.14 12.88 -5.21
C ASP A 117 11.72 13.31 -4.81
N ALA A 118 11.08 12.54 -3.93
CA ALA A 118 9.76 12.85 -3.38
C ALA A 118 9.82 13.11 -1.88
N HIS A 119 9.21 14.22 -1.47
CA HIS A 119 9.00 14.60 -0.09
C HIS A 119 7.56 14.27 0.30
N THR A 120 7.39 13.45 1.34
CA THR A 120 6.08 12.91 1.74
C THR A 120 5.81 13.17 3.22
N PRO A 121 5.27 14.35 3.60
CA PRO A 121 4.65 14.51 4.91
C PRO A 121 3.49 13.52 5.08
N VAL A 122 3.30 13.07 6.32
CA VAL A 122 2.23 12.16 6.70
C VAL A 122 1.57 12.63 7.98
N VAL A 123 0.24 12.62 7.99
CA VAL A 123 -0.54 12.75 9.22
C VAL A 123 -1.22 11.43 9.50
N VAL A 124 -1.14 10.98 10.75
CA VAL A 124 -1.82 9.78 11.24
C VAL A 124 -2.64 10.10 12.47
N PHE A 125 -3.77 9.43 12.62
CA PHE A 125 -4.53 9.48 13.85
C PHE A 125 -5.24 8.15 14.11
N ASN A 126 -5.53 7.91 15.38
CA ASN A 126 -6.44 6.87 15.84
C ASN A 126 -7.41 7.47 16.87
N ALA A 127 -8.61 6.92 16.90
CA ALA A 127 -9.68 7.35 17.81
C ALA A 127 -10.56 6.15 18.17
N VAL A 128 -11.46 6.35 19.13
CA VAL A 128 -12.44 5.33 19.57
C VAL A 128 -11.69 4.07 20.04
N ASN A 129 -10.74 4.24 20.96
CA ASN A 129 -9.91 3.16 21.50
C ASN A 129 -9.20 2.35 20.41
N ASN A 130 -8.59 3.03 19.44
CA ASN A 130 -7.93 2.45 18.27
C ASN A 130 -8.86 1.75 17.26
N ASN A 131 -10.18 1.89 17.38
CA ASN A 131 -11.10 1.30 16.39
C ASN A 131 -11.17 2.11 15.10
N LEU A 132 -11.01 3.43 15.16
CA LEU A 132 -10.83 4.27 13.98
C LEU A 132 -9.35 4.56 13.81
N ARG A 133 -8.81 4.36 12.60
CA ARG A 133 -7.42 4.65 12.26
C ARG A 133 -7.34 5.27 10.88
N ALA A 134 -6.49 6.26 10.71
CA ALA A 134 -6.25 6.87 9.41
C ALA A 134 -4.79 7.26 9.22
N ALA A 135 -4.35 7.21 7.96
CA ALA A 135 -3.09 7.77 7.52
C ALA A 135 -3.28 8.51 6.20
N ILE A 136 -2.69 9.70 6.11
CA ILE A 136 -2.75 10.57 4.95
C ILE A 136 -1.33 10.99 4.58
N PRO A 137 -0.62 10.19 3.77
CA PRO A 137 0.63 10.59 3.13
C PRO A 137 0.34 11.47 1.92
N VAL A 138 1.13 12.53 1.74
CA VAL A 138 1.06 13.41 0.56
C VAL A 138 2.47 13.56 -0.02
N SER A 139 2.77 12.80 -1.07
CA SER A 139 4.06 12.83 -1.74
C SER A 139 4.09 13.91 -2.80
N ILE A 140 5.13 14.74 -2.80
CA ILE A 140 5.33 15.81 -3.79
C ILE A 140 6.76 15.73 -4.32
N SER A 141 6.89 15.88 -5.64
CA SER A 141 8.16 16.02 -6.34
C SER A 141 8.09 17.20 -7.28
N LYS A 142 9.18 17.98 -7.33
CA LYS A 142 9.35 19.04 -8.32
C LYS A 142 10.81 19.08 -8.74
N LYS A 143 11.06 19.14 -10.05
CA LYS A 143 12.43 19.22 -10.58
C LYS A 143 12.44 19.93 -11.94
N ASP A 144 13.40 20.83 -12.12
CA ASP A 144 13.48 21.64 -13.33
C ASP A 144 13.96 20.82 -14.54
N ASP A 145 14.82 19.82 -14.33
CA ASP A 145 15.33 18.93 -15.37
C ASP A 145 15.50 17.50 -14.82
N VAL A 146 14.77 16.55 -15.41
CA VAL A 146 14.79 15.12 -15.06
C VAL A 146 15.51 14.27 -16.13
N GLY A 147 16.27 14.92 -17.02
CA GLY A 147 17.02 14.29 -18.09
C GLY A 147 16.18 13.99 -19.34
N ASN A 148 16.85 13.54 -20.41
CA ASN A 148 16.22 13.19 -21.70
C ASN A 148 15.35 14.32 -22.31
N GLY A 149 15.75 15.58 -22.08
CA GLY A 149 15.03 16.76 -22.57
C GLY A 149 13.69 17.03 -21.85
N ARG A 150 13.47 16.40 -20.69
CA ARG A 150 12.27 16.59 -19.88
C ARG A 150 12.51 17.63 -18.79
N THR A 151 11.71 18.69 -18.80
CA THR A 151 11.82 19.82 -17.89
C THR A 151 10.52 20.08 -17.15
N ASP A 152 10.55 20.95 -16.14
CA ASP A 152 9.38 21.37 -15.35
C ASP A 152 8.57 20.18 -14.79
N TYR A 153 9.28 19.16 -14.28
CA TYR A 153 8.62 18.00 -13.70
C TYR A 153 7.90 18.34 -12.40
N PHE A 154 6.66 17.88 -12.30
CA PHE A 154 5.86 17.91 -11.10
C PHE A 154 5.18 16.56 -10.89
N GLY A 155 5.30 16.01 -9.68
CA GLY A 155 4.66 14.77 -9.25
C GLY A 155 3.91 14.96 -7.94
N LEU A 156 2.73 14.38 -7.84
CA LEU A 156 1.88 14.37 -6.65
C LEU A 156 1.28 12.97 -6.46
N SER A 157 1.28 12.44 -5.25
CA SER A 157 0.65 11.16 -4.92
C SER A 157 0.09 11.18 -3.50
N ILE A 158 -1.14 10.71 -3.32
CA ILE A 158 -1.87 10.69 -2.04
C ILE A 158 -2.42 9.28 -1.80
N PRO A 159 -1.62 8.35 -1.24
CA PRO A 159 -2.07 7.01 -0.88
C PRO A 159 -2.63 7.00 0.54
N ALA A 160 -3.86 7.49 0.72
CA ALA A 160 -4.51 7.55 2.03
C ALA A 160 -5.18 6.21 2.39
N GLN A 161 -5.33 5.95 3.69
CA GLN A 161 -6.13 4.82 4.18
C GLN A 161 -6.89 5.19 5.45
N VAL A 162 -8.11 4.69 5.55
CA VAL A 162 -8.93 4.68 6.76
C VAL A 162 -9.36 3.25 7.07
N ARG A 163 -9.33 2.90 8.36
CA ARG A 163 -9.80 1.63 8.90
C ARG A 163 -10.75 1.90 10.04
N TYR A 164 -11.88 1.21 10.06
CA TYR A 164 -12.85 1.32 11.14
C TYR A 164 -13.36 -0.04 11.59
N TYR A 165 -13.08 -0.38 12.84
CA TYR A 165 -13.65 -1.53 13.53
C TYR A 165 -14.94 -1.08 14.23
N THR A 166 -16.06 -1.38 13.61
CA THR A 166 -17.36 -0.73 13.89
C THR A 166 -17.99 -1.17 15.21
N GLY A 167 -17.73 -2.40 15.65
CA GLY A 167 -18.43 -3.05 16.75
C GLY A 167 -19.91 -3.37 16.49
N ILE A 168 -20.38 -3.32 15.23
CA ILE A 168 -21.76 -3.66 14.85
C ILE A 168 -21.83 -5.01 14.12
N ASP A 169 -22.99 -5.67 14.20
CA ASP A 169 -23.15 -7.04 13.66
C ASP A 169 -23.19 -7.10 12.12
N ALA A 170 -23.59 -6.02 11.43
CA ALA A 170 -23.71 -6.02 9.97
C ALA A 170 -22.35 -6.00 9.25
N PHE A 171 -21.42 -5.18 9.74
CA PHE A 171 -20.04 -5.10 9.26
C PHE A 171 -19.16 -4.95 10.47
N ASN A 172 -18.19 -5.83 10.72
CA ASN A 172 -17.30 -5.72 11.88
C ASN A 172 -16.05 -4.86 11.59
N TYR A 173 -15.69 -4.72 10.31
CA TYR A 173 -14.50 -3.99 9.88
C TYR A 173 -14.67 -3.39 8.48
N ILE A 174 -14.35 -2.11 8.34
CA ILE A 174 -14.31 -1.38 7.07
C ILE A 174 -12.87 -0.92 6.81
N ARG A 175 -12.37 -1.20 5.61
CA ARG A 175 -11.09 -0.67 5.11
C ARG A 175 -11.32 0.11 3.84
N PHE A 176 -10.89 1.36 3.82
CA PHE A 176 -10.93 2.18 2.63
C PHE A 176 -9.52 2.69 2.33
N GLU A 177 -9.00 2.33 1.16
CA GLU A 177 -7.77 2.88 0.61
C GLU A 177 -8.13 3.79 -0.55
N PHE A 178 -7.53 4.96 -0.58
CA PHE A 178 -7.72 5.96 -1.60
C PHE A 178 -6.36 6.35 -2.16
N ASN A 179 -6.25 6.45 -3.48
CA ASN A 179 -5.05 6.91 -4.15
C ASN A 179 -5.42 7.93 -5.21
N TYR A 180 -4.84 9.12 -5.11
CA TYR A 180 -4.77 10.08 -6.21
C TYR A 180 -3.31 10.25 -6.60
N GLY A 181 -3.03 10.27 -7.89
CA GLY A 181 -1.70 10.53 -8.40
C GLY A 181 -1.74 11.41 -9.63
N GLN A 182 -0.69 12.21 -9.80
CA GLN A 182 -0.51 13.11 -10.91
C GLN A 182 0.97 13.24 -11.23
N ASN A 183 1.29 13.27 -12.51
CA ASN A 183 2.59 13.68 -13.00
C ASN A 183 2.42 14.61 -14.19
N SER A 184 3.35 15.54 -14.35
CA SER A 184 3.47 16.38 -15.53
C SER A 184 4.91 16.78 -15.77
N TYR A 185 5.28 16.96 -17.04
CA TYR A 185 6.55 17.55 -17.47
C TYR A 185 6.41 18.15 -18.86
N LYS A 186 7.37 18.97 -19.25
CA LYS A 186 7.53 19.45 -20.63
C LYS A 186 8.62 18.67 -21.34
N GLN A 187 8.43 18.41 -22.61
CA GLN A 187 9.49 17.88 -23.47
C GLN A 187 9.39 18.57 -24.82
N ALA A 188 10.45 19.27 -25.21
CA ALA A 188 10.42 20.21 -26.33
C ALA A 188 9.24 21.21 -26.20
N ALA A 189 8.36 21.27 -27.20
CA ALA A 189 7.20 22.18 -27.22
C ALA A 189 5.91 21.56 -26.66
N GLU A 190 5.96 20.32 -26.15
CA GLU A 190 4.79 19.57 -25.73
C GLU A 190 4.69 19.44 -24.20
N GLU A 191 3.46 19.47 -23.70
CA GLU A 191 3.14 19.17 -22.31
C GLU A 191 2.66 17.74 -22.17
N TYR A 192 3.30 16.99 -21.28
CA TYR A 192 2.93 15.63 -20.91
C TYR A 192 2.28 15.67 -19.53
N SER A 193 1.13 15.01 -19.37
CA SER A 193 0.52 14.80 -18.06
C SER A 193 -0.25 13.48 -17.95
N ALA A 194 -0.23 12.88 -16.77
CA ALA A 194 -1.10 11.78 -16.41
C ALA A 194 -1.67 11.98 -15.00
N LYS A 195 -2.90 11.55 -14.80
CA LYS A 195 -3.60 11.58 -13.52
C LYS A 195 -4.33 10.25 -13.32
N ASN A 196 -4.40 9.79 -12.09
CA ASN A 196 -5.17 8.61 -11.73
C ASN A 196 -5.99 8.85 -10.47
N LEU A 197 -7.09 8.12 -10.39
CA LEU A 197 -7.82 7.87 -9.17
C LEU A 197 -7.92 6.38 -8.99
N SER A 198 -7.61 5.87 -7.81
CA SER A 198 -7.97 4.50 -7.46
C SER A 198 -8.40 4.37 -6.01
N PHE A 199 -9.23 3.38 -5.73
CA PHE A 199 -9.58 3.02 -4.37
C PHE A 199 -9.74 1.52 -4.21
N GLN A 200 -9.61 1.07 -2.96
CA GLN A 200 -10.01 -0.26 -2.54
C GLN A 200 -10.91 -0.13 -1.30
N LEU A 201 -12.13 -0.63 -1.40
CA LEU A 201 -13.04 -0.78 -0.29
C LEU A 201 -13.09 -2.25 0.11
N ARG A 202 -12.91 -2.55 1.40
CA ARG A 202 -13.24 -3.85 1.99
C ARG A 202 -14.30 -3.68 3.06
N LEU A 203 -15.36 -4.46 2.94
CA LEU A 203 -16.46 -4.54 3.89
C LEU A 203 -16.46 -5.95 4.48
N HIS A 204 -15.96 -6.09 5.70
CA HIS A 204 -15.95 -7.36 6.41
C HIS A 204 -17.27 -7.54 7.14
N PHE A 205 -17.93 -8.67 6.88
CA PHE A 205 -19.17 -9.06 7.52
C PHE A 205 -18.88 -9.72 8.88
N LEU A 206 -19.92 -10.12 9.61
CA LEU A 206 -19.76 -10.86 10.86
C LEU A 206 -18.85 -12.09 10.66
N ASN A 207 -17.86 -12.25 11.53
CA ASN A 207 -17.02 -13.44 11.54
C ASN A 207 -17.67 -14.57 12.34
N THR A 208 -17.35 -15.80 11.98
CA THR A 208 -17.75 -17.01 12.71
C THR A 208 -16.52 -17.86 13.01
N ILE A 209 -16.62 -18.72 14.01
CA ILE A 209 -15.57 -19.69 14.33
C ILE A 209 -16.10 -21.06 13.98
N ILE A 210 -15.37 -21.76 13.12
CA ILE A 210 -15.62 -23.16 12.77
C ILE A 210 -14.43 -23.95 13.30
N ASP A 211 -14.66 -24.76 14.33
CA ASP A 211 -13.62 -25.42 15.12
C ASP A 211 -12.56 -24.43 15.64
N ASN A 212 -11.36 -24.47 15.07
CA ASN A 212 -10.23 -23.60 15.42
C ASN A 212 -9.91 -22.56 14.32
N VAL A 213 -10.80 -22.40 13.34
CA VAL A 213 -10.63 -21.47 12.22
C VAL A 213 -11.62 -20.32 12.37
N VAL A 214 -11.10 -19.09 12.42
CA VAL A 214 -11.94 -17.90 12.27
C VAL A 214 -12.19 -17.68 10.79
N VAL A 215 -13.47 -17.60 10.42
CA VAL A 215 -13.94 -17.38 9.06
C VAL A 215 -14.59 -16.01 9.02
N ASN A 216 -14.02 -15.11 8.23
CA ASN A 216 -14.53 -13.75 8.07
C ASN A 216 -14.79 -13.42 6.59
N PRO A 217 -16.04 -13.56 6.12
CA PRO A 217 -16.43 -13.14 4.78
C PRO A 217 -16.28 -11.63 4.62
N PHE A 218 -15.88 -11.20 3.43
CA PHE A 218 -15.82 -9.78 3.09
C PHE A 218 -16.09 -9.52 1.61
N LEU A 219 -16.58 -8.32 1.30
CA LEU A 219 -16.66 -7.82 -0.06
C LEU A 219 -15.51 -6.85 -0.31
N ARG A 220 -14.70 -7.11 -1.33
CA ARG A 220 -13.66 -6.20 -1.81
C ARG A 220 -14.08 -5.58 -3.13
N ILE A 221 -13.98 -4.26 -3.22
CA ILE A 221 -14.22 -3.49 -4.44
C ILE A 221 -12.95 -2.71 -4.76
N ASP A 222 -12.36 -2.98 -5.91
CA ASP A 222 -11.23 -2.22 -6.44
C ASP A 222 -11.69 -1.38 -7.63
N PHE A 223 -11.28 -0.13 -7.67
CA PHE A 223 -11.50 0.74 -8.83
C PHE A 223 -10.23 1.51 -9.14
N ALA A 224 -9.92 1.67 -10.42
CA ALA A 224 -8.88 2.58 -10.90
C ALA A 224 -9.30 3.23 -12.22
N SER A 225 -8.96 4.50 -12.43
CA SER A 225 -9.25 5.20 -13.68
C SER A 225 -8.24 6.30 -14.00
N ALA A 226 -7.94 6.44 -15.30
CA ALA A 226 -7.11 7.50 -15.84
C ALA A 226 -7.92 8.78 -15.89
N LEU A 227 -7.63 9.68 -14.96
CA LEU A 227 -8.23 10.99 -15.05
C LEU A 227 -7.55 11.76 -16.20
N ASP A 228 -8.34 12.59 -16.89
CA ASP A 228 -7.82 13.48 -17.94
C ASP A 228 -7.11 12.74 -19.08
N ALA A 229 -7.58 11.54 -19.45
CA ALA A 229 -7.01 10.79 -20.58
C ALA A 229 -7.65 11.18 -21.91
N LYS A 230 -8.93 11.58 -21.91
CA LYS A 230 -9.66 11.96 -23.13
C LYS A 230 -8.90 13.00 -23.96
N GLY A 231 -8.71 12.70 -25.24
CA GLY A 231 -7.97 13.56 -26.19
C GLY A 231 -6.44 13.45 -26.11
N LYS A 232 -5.90 12.63 -25.20
CA LYS A 232 -4.47 12.31 -25.14
C LYS A 232 -4.13 11.10 -25.99
N ALA A 233 -2.88 11.03 -26.43
CA ALA A 233 -2.38 9.92 -27.23
C ALA A 233 -2.49 8.60 -26.46
N VAL A 234 -2.99 7.57 -27.13
CA VAL A 234 -3.11 6.22 -26.57
C VAL A 234 -1.72 5.64 -26.33
N MET A 235 -1.48 5.14 -25.11
CA MET A 235 -0.21 4.49 -24.76
C MET A 235 -0.19 3.05 -25.24
N THR A 236 0.95 2.59 -25.77
CA THR A 236 1.16 1.19 -26.20
C THR A 236 1.18 0.21 -25.03
N SER A 237 1.47 0.68 -23.81
CA SER A 237 1.43 -0.11 -22.57
C SER A 237 0.13 0.07 -21.81
N SER A 238 -0.24 -0.93 -21.01
CA SER A 238 -1.43 -0.90 -20.14
C SER A 238 -1.49 0.34 -19.26
N TYR A 239 -2.71 0.81 -19.02
CA TYR A 239 -3.00 1.91 -18.13
C TYR A 239 -2.42 1.62 -16.72
N THR A 240 -1.56 2.51 -16.20
CA THR A 240 -1.04 2.36 -14.83
C THR A 240 -2.03 2.95 -13.83
N SER A 241 -2.54 2.09 -12.97
CA SER A 241 -3.44 2.47 -11.87
C SER A 241 -2.71 3.10 -10.67
N ASP A 242 -1.38 3.13 -10.68
CA ASP A 242 -0.56 3.56 -9.55
C ASP A 242 0.51 4.56 -9.97
N ILE A 243 0.10 5.83 -10.07
CA ILE A 243 0.99 6.94 -10.35
C ILE A 243 1.60 7.43 -9.03
N LYS A 244 2.93 7.26 -8.89
CA LYS A 244 3.69 7.78 -7.75
C LYS A 244 4.31 9.14 -8.09
N ALA A 245 4.51 9.98 -7.08
CA ALA A 245 5.14 11.29 -7.24
C ALA A 245 6.60 11.21 -7.72
N TRP A 246 7.27 10.06 -7.52
CA TRP A 246 8.63 9.79 -7.99
C TRP A 246 8.68 8.93 -9.25
N SER A 247 7.54 8.66 -9.89
CA SER A 247 7.47 7.93 -11.17
C SER A 247 7.36 8.94 -12.31
N VAL A 248 8.16 8.85 -13.38
CA VAL A 248 8.00 9.73 -14.55
C VAL A 248 7.11 9.04 -15.57
N ILE A 249 5.80 9.27 -15.44
CA ILE A 249 4.75 8.67 -16.26
C ILE A 249 3.80 9.77 -16.69
N ALA A 250 3.66 10.01 -17.99
CA ALA A 250 2.73 10.99 -18.53
C ALA A 250 2.45 10.75 -20.02
N THR A 251 1.34 11.29 -20.52
CA THR A 251 1.02 11.29 -21.96
C THR A 251 0.66 12.71 -22.41
N ARG A 252 0.88 13.01 -23.68
CA ARG A 252 0.59 14.31 -24.30
C ARG A 252 -0.75 14.27 -25.02
N LYS A 253 -1.21 15.44 -25.48
CA LYS A 253 -2.34 15.52 -26.42
C LYS A 253 -2.00 14.75 -27.71
N ALA A 254 -3.00 14.08 -28.25
CA ALA A 254 -2.86 13.40 -29.54
C ALA A 254 -2.70 14.43 -30.66
N SER A 255 -1.76 14.18 -31.56
CA SER A 255 -1.56 14.95 -32.78
C SER A 255 -2.53 14.50 -33.87
N ALA A 256 -2.67 15.30 -34.93
CA ALA A 256 -3.52 14.94 -36.07
C ALA A 256 -3.08 13.59 -36.67
N GLY A 257 -4.01 12.64 -36.78
CA GLY A 257 -3.74 11.30 -37.30
C GLY A 257 -3.31 10.26 -36.26
N GLU A 258 -3.07 10.66 -35.00
CA GLU A 258 -2.81 9.72 -33.91
C GLU A 258 -4.11 9.21 -33.25
N GLU A 259 -4.08 7.97 -32.77
CA GLU A 259 -5.16 7.46 -31.93
C GLU A 259 -5.17 8.20 -30.57
N ALA A 260 -6.35 8.72 -30.23
CA ALA A 260 -6.59 9.38 -28.95
C ALA A 260 -7.58 8.56 -28.11
N TYR A 261 -7.43 8.65 -26.78
CA TYR A 261 -8.48 8.18 -25.89
C TYR A 261 -9.77 8.99 -26.14
N ASP A 262 -10.88 8.29 -26.33
CA ASP A 262 -12.21 8.90 -26.53
C ASP A 262 -12.88 9.23 -25.18
N ARG A 263 -12.48 8.48 -24.14
CA ARG A 263 -12.94 8.61 -22.75
C ARG A 263 -11.85 8.17 -21.78
N ASN A 264 -12.08 8.40 -20.49
CA ASN A 264 -11.17 7.96 -19.45
C ASN A 264 -11.24 6.44 -19.28
N PRO A 265 -10.16 5.67 -19.51
CA PRO A 265 -10.13 4.26 -19.21
C PRO A 265 -10.31 3.99 -17.71
N TYR A 266 -10.89 2.84 -17.38
CA TYR A 266 -11.09 2.40 -16.00
C TYR A 266 -11.07 0.88 -15.86
N ASP A 267 -10.86 0.43 -14.64
CA ASP A 267 -10.88 -0.97 -14.23
C ASP A 267 -11.66 -1.07 -12.91
N LEU A 268 -12.75 -1.81 -12.93
CA LEU A 268 -13.61 -2.10 -11.77
C LEU A 268 -13.56 -3.59 -11.47
N ARG A 269 -13.36 -3.94 -10.21
CA ARG A 269 -13.35 -5.32 -9.73
C ARG A 269 -14.19 -5.43 -8.48
N ILE A 270 -15.04 -6.45 -8.44
CA ILE A 270 -15.89 -6.77 -7.30
C ILE A 270 -15.61 -8.22 -6.91
N LEU A 271 -15.10 -8.41 -5.71
CA LEU A 271 -14.61 -9.68 -5.20
C LEU A 271 -15.29 -10.01 -3.86
N PRO A 272 -16.26 -10.91 -3.87
CA PRO A 272 -16.57 -11.72 -2.69
C PRO A 272 -15.33 -12.54 -2.28
N SER A 273 -14.95 -12.43 -1.02
CA SER A 273 -13.77 -13.06 -0.46
C SER A 273 -14.04 -13.60 0.94
N ILE A 274 -13.20 -14.50 1.39
CA ILE A 274 -13.25 -15.05 2.74
C ILE A 274 -11.86 -14.91 3.34
N SER A 275 -11.74 -14.35 4.53
CA SER A 275 -10.51 -14.40 5.31
C SER A 275 -10.61 -15.59 6.27
N LEU A 276 -9.65 -16.51 6.16
CA LEU A 276 -9.51 -17.67 7.03
C LEU A 276 -8.28 -17.43 7.90
N SER A 277 -8.45 -17.48 9.23
CA SER A 277 -7.32 -17.33 10.13
C SER A 277 -7.29 -18.40 11.20
N VAL A 278 -6.09 -18.93 11.43
CA VAL A 278 -5.79 -19.88 12.51
C VAL A 278 -4.74 -19.25 13.41
N ASN A 279 -5.03 -19.19 14.69
CA ASN A 279 -4.14 -18.62 15.69
C ASN A 279 -3.80 -19.66 16.76
N THR A 280 -2.51 -19.84 17.01
CA THR A 280 -1.96 -20.68 18.07
C THR A 280 -0.92 -19.86 18.84
N ASP A 281 -0.39 -20.41 19.93
CA ASP A 281 0.63 -19.73 20.74
C ASP A 281 1.91 -19.39 19.95
N ILE A 282 2.20 -20.16 18.89
CA ILE A 282 3.43 -20.03 18.11
C ILE A 282 3.13 -19.52 16.70
N VAL A 283 2.10 -20.05 16.05
CA VAL A 283 1.81 -19.79 14.63
C VAL A 283 0.51 -19.03 14.47
N ASN A 284 0.55 -17.97 13.68
CA ASN A 284 -0.63 -17.30 13.14
C ASN A 284 -0.62 -17.43 11.61
N PHE A 285 -1.70 -17.95 11.05
CA PHE A 285 -1.87 -18.11 9.61
C PHE A 285 -3.12 -17.37 9.16
N ILE A 286 -3.00 -16.65 8.05
CA ILE A 286 -4.10 -15.93 7.40
C ILE A 286 -4.11 -16.29 5.93
N PHE A 287 -5.29 -16.58 5.38
CA PHE A 287 -5.49 -16.85 3.97
C PHE A 287 -6.77 -16.18 3.47
N GLU A 288 -6.67 -15.40 2.39
CA GLU A 288 -7.77 -14.64 1.80
C GLU A 288 -7.96 -15.00 0.31
N PRO A 289 -8.67 -16.09 -0.01
CA PRO A 289 -9.12 -16.36 -1.36
C PRO A 289 -10.32 -15.48 -1.74
N GLY A 290 -10.40 -15.12 -3.02
CA GLY A 290 -11.49 -14.36 -3.60
C GLY A 290 -11.71 -14.72 -5.07
N LEU A 291 -12.97 -14.74 -5.47
CA LEU A 291 -13.39 -14.96 -6.84
C LEU A 291 -14.52 -13.97 -7.14
N GLY A 292 -14.41 -13.27 -8.26
CA GLY A 292 -15.30 -12.17 -8.57
C GLY A 292 -15.28 -11.78 -10.03
N TYR A 293 -15.72 -10.56 -10.26
CA TYR A 293 -15.99 -10.02 -11.59
C TYR A 293 -15.16 -8.78 -11.84
N ARG A 294 -14.65 -8.65 -13.06
CA ARG A 294 -13.88 -7.49 -13.53
C ARG A 294 -14.47 -6.94 -14.82
N VAL A 295 -14.55 -5.60 -14.87
CA VAL A 295 -14.87 -4.83 -16.07
C VAL A 295 -13.74 -3.86 -16.34
N GLU A 296 -13.19 -3.93 -17.55
CA GLU A 296 -12.16 -3.02 -18.01
C GLU A 296 -12.65 -2.24 -19.23
N ASP A 297 -12.38 -0.94 -19.23
CA ASP A 297 -12.54 -0.05 -20.36
C ASP A 297 -11.18 0.52 -20.74
N ASP A 298 -10.70 0.24 -21.95
CA ASP A 298 -9.42 0.76 -22.44
C ASP A 298 -9.51 2.23 -22.92
N GLY A 299 -10.71 2.83 -22.91
CA GLY A 299 -10.96 4.23 -23.23
C GLY A 299 -10.82 4.61 -24.71
N LYS A 300 -10.56 3.65 -25.60
CA LYS A 300 -10.37 3.89 -27.04
C LYS A 300 -11.70 4.06 -27.79
N LYS A 301 -11.65 4.73 -28.94
CA LYS A 301 -12.82 4.84 -29.81
C LYS A 301 -13.18 3.47 -30.39
N GLY A 302 -14.44 3.06 -30.25
CA GLY A 302 -14.94 1.79 -30.78
C GLY A 302 -14.52 0.54 -29.99
N SER A 303 -13.72 0.70 -28.92
CA SER A 303 -13.45 -0.40 -28.01
C SER A 303 -14.70 -0.77 -27.21
N LYS A 304 -14.73 -2.03 -26.77
CA LYS A 304 -15.82 -2.58 -25.95
C LYS A 304 -15.32 -2.80 -24.54
N LEU A 305 -16.25 -2.79 -23.59
CA LEU A 305 -15.97 -3.24 -22.24
C LEU A 305 -15.52 -4.70 -22.27
N VAL A 306 -14.41 -4.98 -21.58
CA VAL A 306 -13.88 -6.32 -21.41
C VAL A 306 -14.38 -6.84 -20.07
N HIS A 307 -15.17 -7.90 -20.13
CA HIS A 307 -15.73 -8.56 -18.95
C HIS A 307 -14.98 -9.86 -18.69
N SER A 308 -14.56 -10.09 -17.45
CA SER A 308 -13.76 -11.26 -17.09
C SER A 308 -14.05 -11.73 -15.67
N VAL A 309 -13.74 -13.00 -15.43
CA VAL A 309 -13.64 -13.55 -14.07
C VAL A 309 -12.30 -13.15 -13.48
N TYR A 310 -12.32 -12.65 -12.26
CA TYR A 310 -11.14 -12.18 -11.55
C TYR A 310 -10.98 -12.95 -10.24
N TRP A 311 -9.75 -13.35 -9.91
CA TRP A 311 -9.46 -14.06 -8.66
C TRP A 311 -8.19 -13.56 -8.01
N SER A 312 -8.13 -13.71 -6.69
CA SER A 312 -6.95 -13.41 -5.89
C SER A 312 -6.85 -14.36 -4.72
N ALA A 313 -5.64 -14.71 -4.32
CA ALA A 313 -5.34 -15.46 -3.13
C ALA A 313 -4.18 -14.77 -2.40
N TYR A 314 -4.44 -14.31 -1.19
CA TYR A 314 -3.43 -13.69 -0.31
C TYR A 314 -3.17 -14.61 0.88
N GLY A 315 -1.92 -14.72 1.33
CA GLY A 315 -1.55 -15.52 2.48
C GLY A 315 -0.46 -14.88 3.32
N GLU A 316 -0.58 -15.01 4.64
CA GLU A 316 0.43 -14.60 5.62
C GLU A 316 0.66 -15.70 6.65
N VAL A 317 1.93 -15.88 7.03
CA VAL A 317 2.34 -16.75 8.13
C VAL A 317 3.20 -15.92 9.07
N TYR A 318 2.89 -16.01 10.35
CA TYR A 318 3.71 -15.48 11.44
C TYR A 318 4.08 -16.64 12.35
N VAL A 319 5.36 -16.72 12.71
CA VAL A 319 5.87 -17.70 13.66
C VAL A 319 6.58 -16.94 14.77
N ARG A 320 6.13 -17.14 16.01
CA ARG A 320 6.69 -16.55 17.22
C ARG A 320 7.23 -17.66 18.12
N PRO A 321 8.49 -18.07 17.93
CA PRO A 321 9.10 -19.10 18.79
C PRO A 321 9.16 -18.66 20.26
N ILE A 322 9.25 -17.34 20.49
CA ILE A 322 9.15 -16.67 21.79
C ILE A 322 8.40 -15.36 21.62
N GLU A 323 7.88 -14.78 22.70
CA GLU A 323 7.10 -13.53 22.65
C GLU A 323 7.87 -12.34 22.04
N ALA A 324 9.20 -12.30 22.21
CA ALA A 324 10.05 -11.21 21.76
C ALA A 324 10.52 -11.33 20.29
N LEU A 325 10.20 -12.42 19.59
CA LEU A 325 10.72 -12.69 18.25
C LEU A 325 9.64 -13.23 17.32
N GLU A 326 9.48 -12.59 16.17
CA GLU A 326 8.57 -13.02 15.11
C GLU A 326 9.31 -13.20 13.80
N TRP A 327 9.14 -14.37 13.17
CA TRP A 327 9.40 -14.57 11.76
C TRP A 327 8.10 -14.39 10.97
N TYR A 328 8.19 -13.74 9.83
CA TYR A 328 7.07 -13.37 8.97
C TYR A 328 7.31 -13.83 7.54
N PHE A 329 6.25 -14.31 6.89
CA PHE A 329 6.19 -14.57 5.47
C PHE A 329 4.83 -14.13 4.90
N GLU A 330 4.83 -13.43 3.77
CA GLU A 330 3.63 -13.09 3.00
C GLU A 330 3.76 -13.50 1.54
N MET A 331 2.62 -13.84 0.94
CA MET A 331 2.50 -14.13 -0.48
C MET A 331 1.17 -13.62 -1.05
N ASP A 332 1.21 -13.02 -2.24
CA ASP A 332 0.03 -12.60 -3.02
C ASP A 332 0.10 -13.26 -4.40
N VAL A 333 -0.98 -13.95 -4.77
CA VAL A 333 -1.15 -14.60 -6.07
C VAL A 333 -2.47 -14.18 -6.69
N ASN A 334 -2.45 -13.71 -7.94
CA ASN A 334 -3.65 -13.26 -8.64
C ASN A 334 -3.48 -13.30 -10.17
N ASN A 335 -4.60 -13.19 -10.90
CA ASN A 335 -4.63 -13.17 -12.36
C ASN A 335 -4.83 -11.77 -12.98
N GLY A 336 -4.48 -10.69 -12.27
CA GLY A 336 -4.68 -9.37 -12.85
C GLY A 336 -4.36 -8.16 -11.99
N VAL A 337 -3.49 -8.22 -10.99
CA VAL A 337 -3.04 -7.03 -10.25
C VAL A 337 -1.82 -6.41 -10.93
N PRO A 338 -1.91 -5.16 -11.43
CA PRO A 338 -0.73 -4.36 -11.79
C PRO A 338 0.07 -3.88 -10.58
N LYS A 339 -0.51 -3.90 -9.37
CA LYS A 339 0.10 -3.31 -8.16
C LYS A 339 1.36 -4.02 -7.64
N ILE A 340 1.70 -5.22 -8.09
CA ILE A 340 2.82 -5.97 -7.49
C ILE A 340 3.78 -6.56 -8.50
N GLN A 341 3.35 -6.84 -9.74
CA GLN A 341 4.25 -7.36 -10.77
C GLN A 341 3.66 -7.11 -12.15
N SER A 342 4.50 -6.60 -13.05
CA SER A 342 4.25 -6.83 -14.48
C SER A 342 4.24 -8.35 -14.69
N PRO A 343 3.31 -8.93 -15.46
CA PRO A 343 3.33 -10.35 -15.79
C PRO A 343 4.73 -10.74 -16.21
N VAL A 344 5.37 -11.65 -15.47
CA VAL A 344 6.67 -12.19 -15.89
C VAL A 344 6.38 -12.96 -17.18
N ASN A 345 6.85 -12.44 -18.31
CA ASN A 345 6.89 -13.06 -19.64
C ASN A 345 5.87 -14.19 -19.87
N GLY A 346 4.62 -13.84 -20.20
CA GLY A 346 3.63 -14.80 -20.70
C GLY A 346 2.94 -15.69 -19.65
N LEU A 347 3.24 -15.53 -18.36
CA LEU A 347 2.49 -16.22 -17.31
C LEU A 347 1.22 -15.43 -16.94
N PRO A 348 0.03 -16.06 -16.93
CA PRO A 348 -1.22 -15.40 -16.55
C PRO A 348 -1.37 -15.18 -15.04
N ILE A 349 -0.30 -15.36 -14.26
CA ILE A 349 -0.28 -15.35 -12.79
C ILE A 349 0.87 -14.45 -12.32
N ALA A 350 0.58 -13.55 -11.38
CA ALA A 350 1.59 -12.77 -10.66
C ALA A 350 1.84 -13.39 -9.26
N PHE A 351 3.09 -13.32 -8.77
CA PHE A 351 3.55 -13.89 -7.49
C PHE A 351 4.36 -12.87 -6.68
N GLY A 352 3.73 -12.14 -5.77
CA GLY A 352 4.44 -11.32 -4.78
C GLY A 352 4.80 -12.13 -3.55
N ALA A 353 6.03 -12.02 -3.03
CA ALA A 353 6.40 -12.60 -1.75
C ALA A 353 7.39 -11.71 -0.99
N ASN A 354 7.34 -11.75 0.34
CA ASN A 354 8.24 -11.02 1.22
C ASN A 354 8.38 -11.77 2.55
N THR A 355 9.53 -11.64 3.21
CA THR A 355 9.79 -12.28 4.50
C THR A 355 10.70 -11.41 5.36
N GLY A 356 10.66 -11.64 6.67
CA GLY A 356 11.58 -10.98 7.58
C GLY A 356 11.39 -11.37 9.04
N ILE A 357 12.11 -10.66 9.88
CA ILE A 357 12.16 -10.85 11.32
C ILE A 357 11.76 -9.54 12.02
N THR A 358 10.98 -9.65 13.08
CA THR A 358 10.66 -8.56 14.00
C THR A 358 11.08 -8.98 15.41
N TRP A 359 11.82 -8.10 16.08
CA TRP A 359 12.10 -8.19 17.50
C TRP A 359 11.19 -7.23 18.23
N TYR A 360 10.38 -7.74 19.17
CA TYR A 360 9.60 -6.90 20.07
C TYR A 360 10.46 -6.51 21.27
N LEU A 361 10.44 -5.22 21.57
CA LEU A 361 11.31 -4.60 22.57
C LEU A 361 10.46 -4.10 23.75
N PRO A 362 11.01 -4.06 24.97
CA PRO A 362 10.34 -3.43 26.10
C PRO A 362 10.09 -1.94 25.89
N SER A 363 9.13 -1.37 26.64
CA SER A 363 8.92 0.08 26.73
C SER A 363 10.18 0.80 27.20
N LEU A 364 10.46 1.98 26.66
CA LEU A 364 11.51 2.85 27.19
C LEU A 364 11.01 3.46 28.49
N ASN A 365 11.69 3.14 29.60
CA ASN A 365 11.37 3.58 30.95
C ASN A 365 9.99 3.11 31.47
N PRO A 366 9.82 1.81 31.76
CA PRO A 366 8.55 1.24 32.24
C PRO A 366 8.09 1.77 33.61
N ASN A 367 8.92 2.57 34.30
CA ASN A 367 8.68 3.08 35.65
C ASN A 367 8.35 4.59 35.70
N ALA A 368 8.26 5.28 34.56
CA ALA A 368 7.82 6.68 34.53
C ALA A 368 6.29 6.74 34.51
N GLN A 369 5.67 6.65 35.70
CA GLN A 369 4.28 7.05 35.93
C GLN A 369 4.19 8.56 36.20
#